data_AF-A0A2V5LNS0-F1
#
_entry.id   AF-A0A2V5LNS0-F1
#
_cell.length_a   1.000
_cell.length_b   1.000
_cell.length_c   1.000
_cell.angle_alpha   90.00
_cell.angle_beta   90.00
_cell.angle_gamma   90.00
#
_symmetry.space_group_name_H-M   'P 1'
#
loop_
_entity.id
_entity.type
_entity.pdbx_description
1 polymer ?
#
loop_
_entity_poly.entity_id
_entity_poly.type
_entity_poly.pdbx_seq_one_letter_code
_entity_poly.pdbx_strand_id
1 'polypeptide(L)'
;MTSFDTIYSLPPEKIMERSDPDLESVYQAIGRVPTYRWGYYKNPEYMCELRKRASNIFLSDYKAHPDRYVAGELPRLSFADAEFDLTLVSYFLFAYQDRLGYEFHRDSIFEIMRVTEAKHAFIRR
;
A
#
# COMPACT_ATOMS: atom_id res chain seq x y z
N MET A 1 12.21 -4.88 -7.70
CA MET A 1 11.19 -4.76 -6.65
C MET A 1 9.85 -4.81 -7.34
N THR A 2 8.98 -5.71 -6.91
CA THR A 2 7.63 -5.86 -7.45
C THR A 2 6.64 -5.32 -6.44
N SER A 3 5.68 -4.52 -6.89
CA SER A 3 4.56 -4.03 -6.08
C SER A 3 3.28 -4.72 -6.57
N PHE A 4 2.37 -5.05 -5.66
CA PHE A 4 1.06 -5.60 -6.00
C PHE A 4 -0.05 -4.83 -5.28
N ASP A 5 -1.09 -4.46 -6.02
CA ASP A 5 -2.27 -3.78 -5.52
C ASP A 5 -3.37 -3.80 -6.60
N THR A 6 -4.64 -3.88 -6.21
CA THR A 6 -5.78 -3.83 -7.13
C THR A 6 -5.77 -2.55 -7.99
N ILE A 7 -5.23 -1.44 -7.47
CA ILE A 7 -5.16 -0.15 -8.16
C ILE A 7 -4.31 -0.20 -9.43
N TYR A 8 -3.36 -1.13 -9.55
CA TYR A 8 -2.52 -1.29 -10.74
C TYR A 8 -3.28 -1.89 -11.94
N SER A 9 -4.54 -2.28 -11.76
CA SER A 9 -5.46 -2.56 -12.88
C SER A 9 -5.87 -1.29 -13.64
N LEU A 10 -5.65 -0.11 -13.05
CA LEU A 10 -6.03 1.17 -13.61
C LEU A 10 -4.88 1.79 -14.43
N PRO A 11 -5.22 2.55 -15.49
CA PRO A 11 -4.23 3.33 -16.20
C PRO A 11 -3.68 4.46 -15.31
N PRO A 12 -2.42 4.89 -15.51
CA PRO A 12 -1.77 5.92 -14.68
C PRO A 12 -2.59 7.20 -14.50
N GLU A 13 -3.31 7.63 -15.53
CA GLU A 13 -4.14 8.83 -15.53
C GLU A 13 -5.29 8.69 -14.52
N LYS A 14 -5.90 7.50 -14.44
CA LYS A 14 -6.99 7.22 -13.49
C LYS A 14 -6.52 7.11 -12.05
N ILE A 15 -5.30 6.64 -11.83
CA ILE A 15 -4.67 6.66 -10.50
C ILE A 15 -4.40 8.12 -10.08
N MET A 16 -3.90 8.93 -11.01
CA MET A 16 -3.62 10.36 -10.76
C MET A 16 -4.88 11.16 -10.44
N GLU A 17 -5.98 10.94 -11.17
CA GLU A 17 -7.28 11.57 -10.90
C GLU A 17 -7.78 11.35 -9.45
N ARG A 18 -7.40 10.22 -8.82
CA ARG A 18 -7.78 9.90 -7.43
C ARG A 18 -6.86 10.52 -6.40
N SER A 19 -5.61 10.81 -6.76
CA SER A 19 -4.55 11.16 -5.81
C SER A 19 -4.81 12.46 -5.04
N ASP A 20 -5.30 13.52 -5.71
CA ASP A 20 -5.58 14.81 -5.07
C ASP A 20 -6.80 14.74 -4.12
N PRO A 21 -7.97 14.19 -4.53
CA PRO A 21 -9.10 13.99 -3.62
C PRO A 21 -8.78 13.11 -2.40
N ASP A 22 -8.00 12.04 -2.61
CA ASP A 22 -7.58 11.14 -1.53
C ASP A 22 -6.65 11.87 -0.55
N LEU A 23 -5.72 12.68 -1.06
CA LEU A 23 -4.84 13.48 -0.22
C LEU A 23 -5.62 14.51 0.61
N GLU A 24 -6.58 15.20 0.00
CA GLU A 24 -7.42 16.17 0.71
C GLU A 24 -8.24 15.48 1.82
N SER A 25 -8.78 14.30 1.54
CA SER A 25 -9.51 13.51 2.54
C SER A 25 -8.62 13.13 3.72
N VAL A 26 -7.38 12.72 3.46
CA VAL A 26 -6.38 12.40 4.49
C VAL A 26 -5.99 13.65 5.29
N TYR A 27 -5.79 14.79 4.62
CA TYR A 27 -5.48 16.07 5.24
C TYR A 27 -6.58 16.49 6.23
N GLN A 28 -7.84 16.46 5.80
CA GLN A 28 -8.99 16.80 6.64
C GLN A 28 -9.17 15.84 7.80
N ALA A 29 -9.00 14.54 7.57
CA ALA A 29 -9.14 13.52 8.61
C ALA A 29 -8.04 13.66 9.67
N ILE A 30 -6.77 13.66 9.27
CA ILE A 30 -5.62 13.71 10.19
C ILE A 30 -5.54 15.04 10.92
N GLY A 31 -5.84 16.15 10.25
CA GLY A 31 -5.83 17.49 10.87
C GLY A 31 -6.79 17.62 12.07
N ARG A 32 -7.80 16.75 12.15
CA ARG A 32 -8.78 16.71 13.25
C ARG A 32 -8.45 15.70 14.35
N VAL A 33 -7.36 14.94 14.22
CA VAL A 33 -6.95 13.94 15.22
C VAL A 33 -6.07 14.61 16.28
N PRO A 34 -6.60 14.90 17.49
CA PRO A 34 -5.84 15.65 18.51
C PRO A 34 -4.63 14.87 19.05
N THR A 35 -4.63 13.55 18.91
CA THR A 35 -3.55 12.66 19.34
C THR A 35 -2.45 12.48 18.30
N TYR A 36 -2.59 13.07 17.11
CA TYR A 36 -1.62 12.91 16.04
C TYR A 36 -0.29 13.57 16.39
N ARG A 37 0.80 12.81 16.28
CA ARG A 37 2.16 13.29 16.58
C ARG A 37 2.85 13.76 15.30
N TRP A 38 2.99 15.07 15.17
CA TRP A 38 3.64 15.72 14.02
C TRP A 38 5.17 15.63 14.00
N GLY A 39 5.80 14.67 14.69
CA GLY A 39 7.26 14.59 14.77
C GLY A 39 7.95 14.44 13.41
N TYR A 40 7.49 13.49 12.58
CA TYR A 40 8.03 13.27 11.24
C TYR A 40 7.49 14.29 10.22
N TYR A 41 6.18 14.47 10.21
CA TYR A 41 5.48 15.31 9.23
C TYR A 41 5.46 16.80 9.57
N LYS A 42 5.93 17.22 10.73
CA LYS A 42 6.03 18.62 11.20
C LYS A 42 4.70 19.37 11.36
N ASN A 43 3.86 19.38 10.32
CA ASN A 43 2.53 19.97 10.27
C ASN A 43 1.72 19.35 9.11
N PRO A 44 0.39 19.57 9.06
CA PRO A 44 -0.47 19.08 7.98
C PRO A 44 -0.01 19.48 6.57
N GLU A 45 0.47 20.71 6.40
CA GLU A 45 0.87 21.25 5.10
C GLU A 45 2.11 20.54 4.55
N TYR A 46 3.13 20.31 5.39
CA TYR A 46 4.34 19.57 5.03
C TYR A 46 4.04 18.10 4.73
N MET A 47 3.05 17.51 5.40
CA MET A 47 2.54 16.18 5.07
C MET A 47 1.95 16.13 3.65
N CYS A 48 1.14 17.13 3.28
CA CYS A 48 0.61 17.26 1.93
C CYS A 48 1.73 17.39 0.88
N GLU A 49 2.71 18.25 1.11
CA GLU A 49 3.84 18.41 0.19
C GLU A 49 4.65 17.12 0.01
N LEU A 50 4.93 16.40 1.10
CA LEU A 50 5.61 15.10 1.03
C LEU A 50 4.79 14.05 0.28
N ARG A 51 3.47 14.00 0.49
CA ARG A 51 2.59 13.06 -0.20
C ARG A 51 2.46 13.37 -1.69
N LYS A 52 2.30 14.64 -2.08
CA LYS A 52 2.31 15.06 -3.49
C LYS A 52 3.62 14.66 -4.17
N ARG A 53 4.76 14.91 -3.50
CA ARG A 53 6.07 14.49 -4.01
C ARG A 53 6.16 12.98 -4.19
N ALA A 54 5.71 12.20 -3.20
CA ALA A 54 5.71 10.74 -3.27
C ALA A 54 4.80 10.23 -4.41
N SER A 55 3.60 10.80 -4.58
CA SER A 55 2.68 10.47 -5.68
C SER A 55 3.31 10.71 -7.04
N ASN A 56 4.00 11.84 -7.23
CA ASN A 56 4.70 12.16 -8.48
C ASN A 56 5.86 11.18 -8.77
N ILE A 57 6.64 10.81 -7.74
CA ILE A 57 7.71 9.81 -7.88
C ILE A 57 7.12 8.45 -8.27
N PHE A 58 6.08 8.01 -7.56
CA PHE A 58 5.36 6.78 -7.86
C PHE A 58 4.83 6.76 -9.30
N LEU A 59 4.15 7.83 -9.74
CA LEU A 59 3.56 7.88 -11.07
C LEU A 59 4.62 7.85 -12.18
N SER A 60 5.75 8.51 -11.96
CA SER A 60 6.88 8.47 -12.88
C SER A 60 7.47 7.06 -13.01
N ASP A 61 7.66 6.35 -11.89
CA ASP A 61 8.18 4.97 -11.90
C ASP A 61 7.15 4.00 -12.50
N TYR A 62 5.86 4.15 -12.17
CA TYR A 62 4.77 3.34 -12.73
C TYR A 62 4.68 3.44 -14.25
N LYS A 63 4.86 4.64 -14.81
CA LYS A 63 4.88 4.86 -16.26
C LYS A 63 6.14 4.29 -16.92
N ALA A 64 7.29 4.37 -16.26
CA ALA A 64 8.57 3.93 -16.82
C ALA A 64 8.77 2.41 -16.73
N HIS A 65 8.22 1.78 -15.69
CA HIS A 65 8.45 0.37 -15.34
C HIS A 65 7.13 -0.35 -14.97
N PRO A 66 6.12 -0.38 -15.86
CA PRO A 66 4.83 -0.97 -15.57
C PRO A 66 4.90 -2.46 -15.20
N ASP A 67 5.95 -3.17 -15.66
CA ASP A 67 6.23 -4.56 -15.33
C ASP A 67 6.51 -4.80 -13.83
N ARG A 68 6.89 -3.76 -13.08
CA ARG A 68 7.11 -3.85 -11.63
C ARG A 68 5.84 -3.75 -10.81
N TYR A 69 4.69 -3.46 -11.43
CA TYR A 69 3.44 -3.15 -10.75
C TYR A 69 2.35 -4.12 -11.22
N VAL A 70 2.11 -5.14 -10.42
CA VAL A 70 1.21 -6.25 -10.77
C VAL A 70 -0.15 -6.04 -10.13
N ALA A 71 -1.20 -5.98 -10.93
CA ALA A 71 -2.56 -5.94 -10.41
C ALA A 71 -2.90 -7.28 -9.72
N GLY A 72 -3.36 -7.22 -8.46
CA GLY A 72 -3.73 -8.40 -7.70
C GLY A 72 -4.38 -8.04 -6.38
N GLU A 73 -5.06 -9.00 -5.78
CA GLU A 73 -5.75 -8.81 -4.50
C GLU A 73 -5.56 -10.03 -3.60
N LEU A 74 -5.36 -9.77 -2.30
CA LEU A 74 -5.38 -10.85 -1.33
C LEU A 74 -6.79 -11.45 -1.22
N PRO A 75 -6.93 -12.76 -0.92
CA PRO A 75 -5.88 -13.70 -0.56
C PRO A 75 -5.34 -14.51 -1.77
N ARG A 76 -5.38 -13.97 -3.00
CA ARG A 76 -4.94 -14.70 -4.21
C ARG A 76 -3.93 -13.90 -5.01
N LEU A 77 -2.67 -14.31 -4.94
CA LEU A 77 -1.58 -13.70 -5.67
C LEU A 77 -1.17 -14.58 -6.86
N SER A 78 -0.91 -13.93 -7.99
CA SER A 78 -0.48 -14.60 -9.24
C SER A 78 1.03 -14.87 -9.27
N PHE A 79 1.60 -15.24 -8.13
CA PHE A 79 3.03 -15.54 -7.97
C PHE A 79 3.24 -17.01 -7.64
N ALA A 80 4.39 -17.56 -8.03
CA ALA A 80 4.80 -18.91 -7.70
C ALA A 80 5.16 -19.05 -6.21
N ASP A 81 5.25 -20.30 -5.75
CA ASP A 81 5.71 -20.60 -4.39
C ASP A 81 7.17 -20.15 -4.22
N ALA A 82 7.46 -19.47 -3.11
CA ALA A 82 8.78 -18.93 -2.77
C ALA A 82 9.41 -18.05 -3.88
N GLU A 83 8.59 -17.33 -4.66
CA GLU A 83 9.07 -16.42 -5.71
C GLU A 83 9.86 -15.22 -5.15
N PHE A 84 9.56 -14.80 -3.92
CA PHE A 84 10.20 -13.64 -3.28
C PHE A 84 11.03 -14.02 -2.06
N ASP A 85 12.26 -13.52 -1.98
CA ASP A 85 13.09 -13.68 -0.77
C ASP A 85 12.55 -12.90 0.44
N LEU A 86 11.79 -11.81 0.20
CA LEU A 86 11.24 -10.90 1.21
C LEU A 86 9.94 -10.26 0.72
N THR A 87 8.87 -10.38 1.51
CA THR A 87 7.61 -9.65 1.30
C THR A 87 7.36 -8.69 2.46
N LEU A 88 7.00 -7.45 2.13
CA LEU A 88 6.67 -6.40 3.09
C LEU A 88 5.20 -6.03 2.96
N VAL A 89 4.45 -6.20 4.05
CA VAL A 89 3.07 -5.74 4.16
C VAL A 89 2.93 -4.94 5.44
N SER A 90 2.45 -3.70 5.33
CA SER A 90 2.23 -2.80 6.47
C SER A 90 0.74 -2.56 6.68
N TYR A 91 0.33 -2.42 7.94
CA TYR A 91 -1.02 -2.02 8.37
C TYR A 91 -2.19 -2.94 7.97
N PHE A 92 -1.96 -4.01 7.19
CA PHE A 92 -3.00 -4.93 6.73
C PHE A 92 -3.84 -5.53 7.85
N LEU A 93 -3.21 -5.98 8.93
CA LEU A 93 -3.89 -6.66 10.05
C LEU A 93 -4.71 -5.73 10.95
N PHE A 94 -4.49 -4.41 10.87
CA PHE A 94 -5.06 -3.47 11.86
C PHE A 94 -5.93 -2.39 11.23
N ALA A 95 -5.59 -1.93 10.02
CA ALA A 95 -6.29 -0.82 9.37
C ALA A 95 -7.66 -1.22 8.78
N TYR A 96 -7.90 -2.52 8.56
CA TYR A 96 -9.08 -3.00 7.83
C TYR A 96 -9.95 -4.00 8.60
N GLN A 97 -9.79 -4.09 9.93
CA GLN A 97 -10.52 -5.04 10.76
C GLN A 97 -12.06 -4.92 10.66
N ASP A 98 -12.57 -3.72 10.39
CA ASP A 98 -14.01 -3.47 10.23
C ASP A 98 -14.53 -3.83 8.83
N ARG A 99 -13.63 -4.14 7.89
CA ARG A 99 -13.94 -4.43 6.48
C ARG A 99 -13.58 -5.85 6.07
N LEU A 100 -12.57 -6.44 6.70
CA LEU A 100 -12.01 -7.74 6.36
C LEU A 100 -12.17 -8.70 7.56
N GLY A 101 -12.78 -9.85 7.30
CA GLY A 101 -13.00 -10.86 8.32
C GLY A 101 -11.74 -11.65 8.68
N TYR A 102 -11.82 -12.39 9.79
CA TYR A 102 -10.72 -13.25 10.25
C TYR A 102 -10.24 -14.23 9.17
N GLU A 103 -11.15 -14.91 8.47
CA GLU A 103 -10.78 -15.89 7.44
C GLU A 103 -10.00 -15.24 6.29
N PHE A 104 -10.41 -14.03 5.87
CA PHE A 104 -9.69 -13.27 4.86
C PHE A 104 -8.27 -12.95 5.32
N HIS A 105 -8.09 -12.45 6.55
CA HIS A 105 -6.76 -12.17 7.09
C HIS A 105 -5.90 -13.42 7.18
N ARG A 106 -6.46 -14.53 7.67
CA ARG A 106 -5.79 -15.83 7.77
C ARG A 106 -5.30 -16.29 6.40
N ASP A 107 -6.20 -16.33 5.42
CA ASP A 107 -5.89 -16.84 4.08
C ASP A 107 -4.90 -15.92 3.36
N SER A 108 -4.99 -14.61 3.60
CA SER A 108 -4.03 -13.64 3.08
C SER A 108 -2.63 -13.83 3.65
N ILE A 109 -2.51 -14.11 4.95
CA ILE A 109 -1.21 -14.40 5.57
C ILE A 109 -0.62 -15.68 4.97
N PHE A 110 -1.43 -16.73 4.82
CA PHE A 110 -0.96 -17.97 4.19
C PHE A 110 -0.52 -17.75 2.75
N GLU A 111 -1.25 -16.93 1.99
CA GLU A 111 -0.87 -16.60 0.62
C GLU A 111 0.44 -15.81 0.57
N ILE A 112 0.64 -14.84 1.46
CA ILE A 112 1.91 -14.12 1.59
C ILE A 112 3.04 -15.09 1.93
N MET A 113 2.83 -16.01 2.89
CA MET A 113 3.82 -17.01 3.27
C MET A 113 4.13 -17.99 2.14
N ARG A 114 3.15 -18.32 1.28
CA ARG A 114 3.36 -19.20 0.13
C ARG A 114 4.33 -18.59 -0.88
N VAL A 115 4.17 -17.30 -1.17
CA VAL A 115 4.99 -16.61 -2.19
C VAL A 115 6.33 -16.11 -1.65
N THR A 116 6.52 -16.07 -0.34
CA THR A 116 7.80 -15.68 0.28
C THR A 116 8.63 -16.90 0.66
N GLU A 117 9.93 -16.88 0.39
CA GLU A 117 10.84 -17.87 0.93
C GLU A 117 10.73 -17.86 2.47
N ALA A 118 10.53 -19.04 3.08
CA ALA A 118 10.08 -19.23 4.45
C ALA A 118 10.94 -18.57 5.56
N LYS A 119 12.08 -17.97 5.21
CA LYS A 119 13.01 -17.36 6.16
C LYS A 119 12.78 -15.86 6.40
N HIS A 120 12.07 -15.10 5.55
CA HIS A 120 12.00 -13.63 5.71
C HIS A 120 10.63 -12.96 5.38
N ALA A 121 9.50 -13.45 5.90
CA ALA A 121 8.25 -12.67 5.85
C ALA A 121 8.19 -11.62 6.98
N PHE A 122 8.07 -10.33 6.66
CA PHE A 122 7.96 -9.26 7.67
C PHE A 122 6.64 -8.50 7.54
N ILE A 123 5.76 -8.71 8.51
CA ILE A 123 4.49 -7.97 8.63
C ILE A 123 4.70 -6.86 9.66
N ARG A 124 4.67 -5.60 9.22
CA ARG A 124 4.83 -4.45 10.11
C ARG A 124 3.47 -4.01 10.67
N ARG A 125 3.41 -3.81 11.99
CA ARG A 125 2.31 -3.17 12.71
C ARG A 125 2.07 -1.73 12.26
#